data_AF-A0A4S2TGA8-F1
#
_entry.id   AF-A0A4S2TGA8-F1
#
_cell.length_a   1.000
_cell.length_b   1.000
_cell.length_c   1.000
_cell.angle_alpha   90.00
_cell.angle_beta   90.00
_cell.angle_gamma   90.00
#
_symmetry.space_group_name_H-M   'P 1'
#
loop_
_entity.id
_entity.type
_entity.pdbx_description
1 polymer ?
#
loop_
_entity_poly.entity_id
_entity_poly.type
_entity_poly.pdbx_seq_one_letter_code
_entity_poly.pdbx_strand_id
1 'polypeptide(L)'
;MNAKRSEVTEAGPASGADRASGAVAASGASGASGTTTAAGGAPVRHVTEPDGPELVEGPVERPRRDGSTARSERPVVAVCTCRRSRIYPWCDTSHRARTRGDEAAEGSEREGERP
;
A
#
# COMPACT_ATOMS: atom_id res chain seq x y z
N MET A 1 4.42 -62.22 -27.34
CA MET A 1 3.00 -62.02 -26.95
C MET A 1 2.56 -60.67 -27.49
N ASN A 2 1.48 -60.69 -28.25
CA ASN A 2 1.11 -59.71 -29.27
C ASN A 2 0.76 -58.29 -28.77
N ALA A 3 1.00 -57.37 -29.70
CA ALA A 3 0.50 -56.02 -29.76
C ALA A 3 -1.03 -55.92 -29.68
N LYS A 4 -1.51 -54.75 -29.23
CA LYS A 4 -2.72 -54.11 -29.75
C LYS A 4 -2.52 -52.59 -29.79
N ARG A 5 -2.32 -52.11 -31.02
CA ARG A 5 -2.67 -50.77 -31.49
C ARG A 5 -4.19 -50.58 -31.38
N SER A 6 -4.61 -49.33 -31.16
CA SER A 6 -5.73 -48.61 -31.79
C SER A 6 -5.68 -47.20 -31.18
N GLU A 7 -5.17 -46.14 -31.81
CA GLU A 7 -5.66 -45.45 -33.03
C GLU A 7 -7.18 -45.19 -32.95
N VAL A 8 -7.76 -44.02 -33.22
CA VAL A 8 -7.37 -42.82 -33.99
C VAL A 8 -8.50 -41.76 -33.83
N THR A 9 -8.12 -40.47 -33.82
CA THR A 9 -8.65 -39.31 -34.62
C THR A 9 -10.12 -38.83 -34.41
N GLU A 10 -10.59 -37.59 -34.66
CA GLU A 10 -10.29 -36.44 -35.54
C GLU A 10 -10.77 -35.09 -34.91
N ALA A 11 -10.05 -33.97 -35.04
CA ALA A 11 -10.27 -32.82 -35.98
C ALA A 11 -11.70 -32.21 -35.97
N GLY A 12 -11.93 -31.02 -35.38
CA GLY A 12 -11.95 -29.71 -36.07
C GLY A 12 -13.40 -29.27 -36.41
N PRO A 13 -13.76 -28.00 -36.73
CA PRO A 13 -12.90 -26.87 -37.10
C PRO A 13 -13.27 -25.50 -36.45
N ALA A 14 -12.58 -24.49 -36.99
CA ALA A 14 -12.36 -23.11 -36.58
C ALA A 14 -13.53 -22.12 -36.64
N SER A 15 -13.34 -21.00 -35.92
CA SER A 15 -13.72 -19.66 -36.35
C SER A 15 -12.80 -18.67 -35.61
N GLY A 16 -11.86 -18.00 -36.27
CA GLY A 16 -12.10 -16.77 -37.03
C GLY A 16 -11.67 -15.58 -36.16
N ALA A 17 -10.41 -15.15 -36.31
CA ALA A 17 -9.99 -14.00 -37.10
C ALA A 17 -10.00 -12.66 -36.31
N ASP A 18 -8.80 -12.11 -36.23
CA ASP A 18 -8.44 -10.69 -36.14
C ASP A 18 -9.36 -9.73 -35.38
N ARG A 19 -8.88 -9.31 -34.20
CA ARG A 19 -9.04 -7.91 -33.80
C ARG A 19 -7.67 -7.26 -33.66
N ALA A 20 -7.46 -6.33 -34.58
CA ALA A 20 -6.31 -5.48 -34.76
C ALA A 20 -5.83 -4.83 -33.46
N SER A 21 -4.52 -4.79 -33.32
CA SER A 21 -3.78 -3.78 -32.57
C SER A 21 -4.18 -2.40 -33.10
N GLY A 22 -5.14 -1.77 -32.44
CA GLY A 22 -5.51 -0.37 -32.64
C GLY A 22 -4.45 0.52 -32.01
N ALA A 23 -3.78 1.31 -32.83
CA ALA A 23 -2.92 2.40 -32.43
C ALA A 23 -3.66 3.35 -31.45
N VAL A 24 -3.07 3.61 -30.29
CA VAL A 24 -3.50 4.75 -29.46
C VAL A 24 -2.85 6.00 -30.03
N ALA A 25 -3.64 6.77 -30.80
CA ALA A 25 -3.24 8.07 -31.29
C ALA A 25 -3.09 9.06 -30.11
N ALA A 26 -2.18 10.01 -30.33
CA ALA A 26 -1.74 11.03 -29.39
C ALA A 26 -2.79 12.10 -29.06
N SER A 27 -2.40 12.91 -28.07
CA SER A 27 -2.74 14.34 -27.90
C SER A 27 -3.96 14.68 -27.06
N GLY A 28 -3.68 15.15 -25.84
CA GLY A 28 -4.22 16.40 -25.31
C GLY A 28 -5.71 16.43 -24.99
N ALA A 29 -6.04 16.19 -23.72
CA ALA A 29 -7.08 16.93 -23.04
C ALA A 29 -6.44 17.63 -21.82
N SER A 30 -5.93 18.83 -22.07
CA SER A 30 -5.81 19.84 -21.03
C SER A 30 -7.21 20.12 -20.49
N GLY A 31 -7.39 20.04 -19.18
CA GLY A 31 -8.46 20.73 -18.49
C GLY A 31 -9.79 20.00 -18.40
N ALA A 32 -9.87 19.03 -17.49
CA ALA A 32 -10.81 19.24 -16.39
C ALA A 32 -9.96 19.29 -15.13
N SER A 33 -9.55 20.51 -14.75
CA SER A 33 -9.19 20.80 -13.36
C SER A 33 -10.46 20.60 -12.56
N GLY A 34 -10.81 19.34 -12.31
CA GLY A 34 -11.75 18.98 -11.28
C GLY A 34 -11.14 19.53 -10.01
N THR A 35 -11.64 20.67 -9.57
CA THR A 35 -11.51 21.05 -8.18
C THR A 35 -12.25 19.97 -7.44
N THR A 36 -11.54 18.90 -7.06
CA THR A 36 -11.98 18.06 -5.97
C THR A 36 -11.99 19.00 -4.79
N THR A 37 -13.14 19.62 -4.54
CA THR A 37 -13.45 20.11 -3.20
C THR A 37 -13.28 18.87 -2.34
N ALA A 38 -12.18 18.84 -1.59
CA ALA A 38 -12.05 17.91 -0.49
C ALA A 38 -13.28 18.14 0.36
N ALA A 39 -14.27 17.24 0.27
CA ALA A 39 -15.23 17.08 1.33
C ALA A 39 -14.35 16.72 2.53
N GLY A 40 -14.03 17.71 3.35
CA GLY A 40 -13.15 17.54 4.49
C GLY A 40 -13.77 16.46 5.35
N GLY A 41 -13.16 15.27 5.31
CA GLY A 41 -13.56 14.17 6.18
C GLY A 41 -13.50 14.64 7.62
N ALA A 42 -14.28 14.00 8.50
CA ALA A 42 -14.13 14.21 9.93
C ALA A 42 -12.64 14.07 10.32
N PRO A 43 -12.14 14.90 11.26
CA PRO A 43 -10.75 14.83 11.66
C PRO A 43 -10.42 13.41 12.13
N VAL A 44 -9.33 12.87 11.59
CA VAL A 44 -8.78 11.58 12.05
C VAL A 44 -7.86 11.87 13.23
N ARG A 45 -8.01 11.12 14.31
CA ARG A 45 -7.15 11.26 15.48
C ARG A 45 -5.89 10.41 15.31
N HIS A 46 -4.76 11.07 15.54
CA HIS A 46 -3.44 10.47 15.57
C HIS A 46 -2.85 10.69 16.96
N VAL A 47 -2.29 9.64 17.56
CA VAL A 47 -1.59 9.70 18.84
C VAL A 47 -0.18 9.18 18.64
N THR A 48 0.81 10.03 18.89
CA THR A 48 2.22 9.64 18.86
C THR A 48 2.63 9.21 20.26
N GLU A 49 2.97 7.94 20.42
CA GLU A 49 3.58 7.45 21.66
C GLU A 49 5.10 7.76 21.65
N PRO A 50 5.66 8.35 22.70
CA PRO A 50 7.11 8.47 22.86
C PRO A 50 7.77 7.09 22.74
N ASP A 51 8.79 6.97 21.89
CA ASP A 51 9.49 5.71 21.61
C ASP A 51 8.62 4.54 21.09
N GLY A 52 7.37 4.84 20.72
CA GLY A 52 6.33 3.89 20.40
C GLY A 52 5.76 4.09 18.99
N PRO A 53 4.75 3.29 18.63
CA PRO A 53 4.06 3.45 17.36
C PRO A 53 3.20 4.72 17.33
N GLU A 54 2.85 5.16 16.13
CA GLU A 54 1.78 6.13 15.91
C GLU A 54 0.44 5.38 15.86
N LEU A 55 -0.50 5.73 16.75
CA LEU A 55 -1.84 5.17 16.77
C LEU A 55 -2.77 6.03 15.92
N VAL A 56 -3.40 5.43 14.93
CA VAL A 56 -4.30 6.10 13.99
C VAL A 56 -5.70 5.51 14.12
N GLU A 57 -6.71 6.36 14.27
CA GLU A 57 -8.10 5.94 14.30
C GLU A 57 -8.64 5.63 12.90
N GLY A 58 -9.40 4.55 12.80
CA GLY A 58 -10.09 4.09 11.59
C GLY A 58 -9.30 3.10 10.74
N PRO A 59 -9.93 2.62 9.65
CA PRO A 59 -9.23 1.87 8.62
C PRO A 59 -8.15 2.75 7.98
N VAL A 60 -6.93 2.21 7.86
CA VAL A 60 -5.76 2.95 7.36
C VAL A 60 -5.18 2.25 6.15
N GLU A 61 -4.89 3.04 5.12
CA GLU A 61 -4.11 2.65 3.96
C GLU A 61 -2.75 3.36 4.00
N ARG A 62 -1.66 2.61 3.82
CA ARG A 62 -0.28 3.12 3.86
C ARG A 62 0.46 2.73 2.59
N PRO A 63 1.01 3.69 1.84
CA PRO A 63 1.83 3.37 0.68
C PRO A 63 3.11 2.67 1.13
N ARG A 64 3.52 1.69 0.35
CA ARG A 64 4.81 1.00 0.47
C ARG A 64 5.76 1.48 -0.62
N ARG A 65 7.05 1.25 -0.40
CA ARG A 65 8.11 1.67 -1.32
C ARG A 65 8.07 0.92 -2.66
N ASP A 66 7.49 -0.26 -2.69
CA ASP A 66 7.29 -1.08 -3.89
C ASP A 66 6.11 -0.61 -4.75
N GLY A 67 5.43 0.48 -4.36
CA GLY A 67 4.25 1.00 -5.05
C GLY A 67 2.94 0.31 -4.65
N SER A 68 2.98 -0.70 -3.78
CA SER A 68 1.77 -1.32 -3.22
C SER A 68 1.20 -0.52 -2.04
N THR A 69 -0.05 -0.81 -1.67
CA THR A 69 -0.71 -0.21 -0.50
C THR A 69 -0.98 -1.27 0.55
N ALA A 70 -0.47 -1.06 1.77
CA ALA A 70 -0.85 -1.86 2.93
C ALA A 70 -2.13 -1.31 3.54
N ARG A 71 -3.12 -2.17 3.78
CA ARG A 71 -4.41 -1.80 4.38
C ARG A 71 -4.61 -2.48 5.73
N SER A 72 -5.24 -1.78 6.65
CA SER A 72 -5.73 -2.31 7.92
C SER A 72 -7.13 -1.78 8.16
N GLU A 73 -8.07 -2.66 8.50
CA GLU A 73 -9.48 -2.32 8.74
C GLU A 73 -9.82 -2.18 10.22
N ARG A 74 -8.79 -2.25 11.08
CA ARG A 74 -8.95 -2.15 12.53
C ARG A 74 -9.40 -0.73 12.89
N PRO A 75 -10.23 -0.56 13.92
CA PRO A 75 -10.68 0.76 14.37
C PRO A 75 -9.57 1.62 14.97
N VAL A 76 -8.48 1.00 15.43
CA VAL A 76 -7.23 1.69 15.79
C VAL A 76 -6.07 0.87 15.24
N VAL A 77 -5.16 1.54 14.53
CA VAL A 77 -4.02 0.92 13.85
C VAL A 77 -2.72 1.48 14.42
N ALA A 78 -1.81 0.60 14.81
CA ALA A 78 -0.47 0.98 15.25
C ALA A 78 0.49 0.98 14.07
N VAL A 79 0.94 2.16 13.67
CA VAL A 79 1.92 2.38 12.61
C VAL A 79 3.32 2.38 13.19
N CYS A 80 4.22 1.64 12.54
CA CYS A 80 5.62 1.58 12.91
C CYS A 80 6.36 2.89 12.56
N THR A 81 6.94 3.52 13.59
CA THR A 81 7.83 4.68 13.49
C THR A 81 9.31 4.28 13.56
N CYS A 82 9.62 3.19 14.30
CA CYS A 82 11.00 2.72 14.52
C CYS A 82 11.63 1.91 13.36
N ARG A 83 10.87 1.61 12.30
CA ARG A 83 11.30 0.82 11.12
C ARG A 83 11.86 -0.60 11.38
N ARG A 84 11.79 -1.11 12.61
CA ARG A 84 12.24 -2.47 12.98
C ARG A 84 11.20 -3.57 12.77
N SER A 85 9.95 -3.20 12.46
CA SER A 85 8.87 -4.16 12.29
C SER A 85 9.08 -5.09 11.09
N ARG A 86 8.82 -6.38 11.28
CA ARG A 86 8.84 -7.39 10.22
C ARG A 86 7.62 -7.32 9.30
N ILE A 87 6.58 -6.62 9.73
CA ILE A 87 5.32 -6.41 8.99
C ILE A 87 5.11 -4.94 8.64
N TYR A 88 6.20 -4.19 8.41
CA TYR A 88 6.15 -2.80 8.02
C TYR A 88 5.09 -2.58 6.91
N PRO A 89 4.18 -1.59 7.05
CA PRO A 89 4.22 -0.44 7.95
C PRO A 89 3.59 -0.63 9.34
N TRP A 90 3.10 -1.82 9.69
CA TRP A 90 2.40 -2.05 10.96
C TRP A 90 3.35 -2.35 12.10
N CYS A 91 3.02 -1.96 13.33
CA CYS A 91 3.83 -2.25 14.51
C CYS A 91 3.60 -3.70 14.99
N ASP A 92 4.68 -4.47 15.14
CA ASP A 92 4.72 -5.84 15.70
C ASP A 92 5.39 -5.88 17.08
N THR A 93 5.43 -4.75 17.79
CA THR A 93 6.14 -4.56 19.07
C THR A 93 7.66 -4.62 19.00
N SER A 94 8.29 -4.71 17.82
CA SER A 94 9.76 -4.67 17.67
C SER A 94 10.41 -3.40 18.25
N HIS A 95 9.63 -2.33 18.51
CA HIS A 95 10.13 -1.14 19.19
C HIS A 95 10.63 -1.43 20.62
N ARG A 96 10.05 -2.43 21.31
CA ARG A 96 10.39 -2.80 22.69
C ARG A 96 11.75 -3.46 22.84
N ALA A 97 12.33 -3.97 21.76
CA ALA A 97 13.62 -4.67 21.76
C ALA A 97 14.82 -3.73 21.98
N ARG A 98 14.67 -2.63 22.73
CA ARG A 98 15.77 -1.73 23.10
C ARG A 98 16.73 -2.44 24.07
N THR A 99 17.71 -3.16 23.51
CA THR A 99 19.03 -3.22 24.12
C THR A 99 19.64 -1.81 24.01
N ARG A 100 19.99 -1.23 25.16
CA ARG A 100 20.57 0.11 25.39
C ARG A 100 21.43 0.59 24.21
N GLY A 101 21.06 1.70 23.56
CA GLY A 101 21.93 2.32 22.54
C GLY A 101 21.31 3.27 21.51
N ASP A 102 20.01 3.55 21.51
CA ASP A 102 19.38 4.45 20.53
C ASP A 102 18.54 5.52 21.24
N GLU A 103 19.20 6.24 22.15
CA GLU A 103 18.69 7.43 22.84
C GLU A 103 19.04 8.67 21.99
N ALA A 104 18.52 8.77 20.76
CA ALA A 104 18.76 9.94 19.89
C ALA A 104 17.71 10.06 18.76
N ALA A 105 16.43 10.20 19.10
CA ALA A 105 15.45 10.78 18.16
C ALA A 105 14.37 11.52 18.96
N GLU A 106 14.86 12.42 19.80
CA GLU A 106 14.29 13.73 20.15
C GLU A 106 12.89 14.00 19.61
N GLY A 107 11.89 13.68 20.44
CA GLY A 107 10.66 14.43 20.51
C GLY A 107 10.71 15.32 21.74
N SER A 108 11.36 16.48 21.65
CA SER A 108 11.10 17.58 22.57
C SER A 108 11.02 18.91 21.82
N GLU A 109 10.07 19.74 22.28
CA GLU A 109 10.00 21.20 22.16
C GLU A 109 10.07 21.88 20.77
N ARG A 110 8.92 21.95 20.10
CA ARG A 110 8.57 23.20 19.39
C ARG A 110 7.91 24.15 20.37
N GLU A 111 8.71 24.82 21.19
CA GLU A 111 8.26 25.93 22.04
C GLU A 111 9.15 27.16 21.78
N GLY A 112 8.53 28.22 21.20
CA GLY A 112 8.99 29.61 21.21
C GLY A 112 10.27 30.01 20.47
N GLU A 113 10.15 30.56 19.25
CA GLU A 113 10.82 31.81 18.86
C GLU A 113 10.22 32.35 17.54
N ARG A 114 9.65 33.56 17.59
CA ARG A 114 9.20 34.35 16.44
C ARG A 114 9.77 35.77 16.60
N PRO A 115 10.78 36.15 15.80
CA PRO A 115 10.95 37.53 15.36
C PRO A 115 10.21 37.77 14.04
#